data_AF-A0A9D4KZ66-F1
#
_entry.id   AF-A0A9D4KZ66-F1
#
_cell.length_a   1.000
_cell.length_b   1.000
_cell.length_c   1.000
_cell.angle_alpha   90.00
_cell.angle_beta   90.00
_cell.angle_gamma   90.00
#
_symmetry.space_group_name_H-M   'P 1'
#
loop_
_entity.id
_entity.type
_entity.pdbx_description
1 polymer ?
#
loop_
_entity_poly.entity_id
_entity_poly.type
_entity_poly.pdbx_seq_one_letter_code
_entity_poly.pdbx_strand_id
1 'polypeptide(L)' 'MTYAEVIEKLERRFVNRELPQTAIVTFSSARQGEEVSLDEWADRVLMLAGKAFRELPDVFMTQQAIFRICMGSERRENR' A
#
# COMPACT_ATOMS: atom_id res chain seq x y z
N MET A 1 21.36 4.60 -27.83
CA MET A 1 20.44 3.65 -27.19
C MET A 1 21.22 2.76 -26.24
N THR A 2 21.43 3.28 -25.03
CA THR A 2 22.10 2.61 -23.92
C THR A 2 21.08 1.79 -23.13
N TYR A 3 21.56 0.88 -22.29
CA TYR A 3 20.72 0.10 -21.37
C TYR A 3 19.81 1.01 -20.52
N ALA A 4 20.34 2.12 -20.01
CA ALA A 4 19.57 3.10 -19.23
C ALA A 4 18.42 3.72 -20.05
N GLU A 5 18.64 4.04 -21.32
CA GLU A 5 17.60 4.61 -22.20
C GLU A 5 16.50 3.58 -22.54
N VAL A 6 16.82 2.28 -22.56
CA VAL A 6 15.85 1.21 -22.73
C VAL A 6 15.00 1.06 -21.47
N ILE A 7 15.64 1.03 -20.30
CA ILE A 7 14.94 0.95 -19.01
C ILE A 7 14.03 2.16 -18.82
N GLU A 8 14.49 3.39 -19.07
CA GLU A 8 13.65 4.59 -18.94
C GLU A 8 12.42 4.54 -19.86
N LYS A 9 12.59 4.06 -21.11
CA LYS A 9 11.47 3.90 -22.05
C LYS A 9 10.49 2.81 -21.60
N LEU A 10 10.98 1.72 -21.02
CA LEU A 10 10.14 0.66 -20.47
C LEU A 10 9.40 1.16 -19.23
N GLU A 11 10.08 1.87 -18.33
CA GLU A 11 9.47 2.48 -17.16
C GLU A 11 8.38 3.48 -17.55
N ARG A 12 8.66 4.42 -18.46
CA ARG A 12 7.65 5.38 -18.93
C ARG A 12 6.43 4.72 -19.59
N ARG A 13 6.61 3.58 -20.25
CA ARG A 13 5.57 2.94 -21.07
C ARG A 13 4.77 1.86 -20.32
N PHE A 14 5.38 1.21 -19.33
CA PHE A 14 4.81 0.06 -18.63
C PHE A 14 4.69 0.24 -17.12
N VAL A 15 5.38 1.22 -16.52
CA VAL A 15 5.02 1.65 -15.16
C VAL A 15 3.72 2.42 -15.33
N ASN A 16 2.61 1.73 -15.13
CA ASN A 16 1.40 2.37 -14.64
C ASN A 16 1.81 3.10 -13.36
N ARG A 17 2.16 4.39 -13.52
CA ARG A 17 2.42 5.29 -12.42
C ARG A 17 1.06 5.53 -11.80
N GLU A 18 0.62 4.56 -10.99
CA GLU A 18 -0.55 4.70 -10.14
C GLU A 18 -0.38 6.07 -9.47
N LEU A 19 -1.31 6.98 -9.74
CA LEU A 19 -1.20 8.34 -9.25
C LEU A 19 -1.08 8.26 -7.72
N PRO A 20 -0.24 9.06 -7.07
CA PRO A 20 -0.12 9.04 -5.61
C PRO A 20 -1.49 9.11 -4.92
N GLN A 21 -2.41 9.89 -5.51
CA GLN A 21 -3.80 9.99 -5.07
C GLN A 21 -4.57 8.67 -5.13
N THR A 22 -4.42 7.88 -6.20
CA THR A 22 -5.10 6.57 -6.31
C THR A 22 -4.52 5.56 -5.31
N ALA A 23 -3.22 5.63 -5.02
CA ALA A 23 -2.60 4.78 -4.00
C ALA A 23 -3.11 5.14 -2.59
N ILE A 24 -3.23 6.44 -2.28
CA ILE A 24 -3.80 6.92 -1.01
C ILE A 24 -5.28 6.52 -0.87
N VAL A 25 -6.07 6.61 -1.94
CA VAL A 25 -7.47 6.18 -1.94
C VAL A 25 -7.58 4.67 -1.74
N THR A 26 -6.73 3.87 -2.39
CA THR A 26 -6.70 2.42 -2.23
C THR A 26 -6.31 2.03 -0.81
N PHE A 27 -5.31 2.69 -0.24
CA PHE A 27 -4.91 2.50 1.16
C PHE A 27 -6.05 2.85 2.14
N SER A 28 -6.68 4.02 1.97
CA SER A 28 -7.72 4.52 2.87
C SER A 28 -9.06 3.77 2.76
N SER A 29 -9.28 3.01 1.70
CA SER A 29 -10.47 2.17 1.50
C SER A 29 -10.25 0.69 1.85
N ALA A 30 -9.00 0.23 2.00
CA ALA A 30 -8.66 -1.17 2.24
C ALA A 30 -9.26 -1.71 3.55
N ARG A 31 -9.94 -2.86 3.51
CA ARG A 31 -10.47 -3.55 4.70
C ARG A 31 -9.93 -4.96 4.77
N GLN A 32 -9.82 -5.49 5.99
CA GLN A 32 -9.63 -6.92 6.20
C GLN A 32 -10.86 -7.64 5.64
N GLY A 33 -10.64 -8.66 4.80
CA GLY A 33 -11.73 -9.55 4.37
C GLY A 33 -11.95 -10.66 5.39
N GLU A 34 -13.15 -11.24 5.42
CA GLU A 34 -13.54 -12.27 6.40
C GLU A 34 -12.59 -13.49 6.44
N GLU A 35 -12.00 -13.86 5.30
CA GLU A 35 -11.12 -15.03 5.14
C GLU A 35 -9.62 -14.68 5.27
N VAL A 36 -9.27 -13.43 5.54
CA VAL A 36 -7.87 -12.96 5.58
C VAL A 36 -7.38 -12.91 7.02
N SER A 37 -6.27 -13.59 7.30
CA SER A 37 -5.65 -13.54 8.62
C SER A 37 -5.15 -12.12 8.97
N LEU A 38 -4.93 -11.85 10.25
CA LEU A 38 -4.40 -10.56 10.70
C LEU A 38 -3.00 -10.29 10.14
N ASP A 39 -2.16 -11.32 10.01
CA ASP A 39 -0.81 -11.19 9.47
C ASP A 39 -0.84 -10.85 7.98
N GLU A 40 -1.64 -11.56 7.19
CA GLU A 40 -1.84 -11.26 5.76
C GLU A 40 -2.46 -9.87 5.55
N TRP A 41 -3.34 -9.45 6.46
CA TRP A 41 -3.90 -8.11 6.46
C TRP A 41 -2.82 -7.05 6.75
N ALA A 42 -1.98 -7.27 7.77
CA ALA A 42 -0.88 -6.37 8.11
C ALA A 42 0.09 -6.20 6.94
N ASP A 43 0.50 -7.30 6.31
CA ASP A 43 1.39 -7.29 5.14
C ASP A 43 0.76 -6.50 3.97
N ARG A 44 -0.53 -6.71 3.71
CA ARG A 44 -1.26 -5.97 2.68
C ARG A 44 -1.30 -4.48 2.97
N VAL A 45 -1.56 -4.08 4.21
CA VAL A 45 -1.59 -2.67 4.60
C VAL A 45 -0.21 -2.02 4.48
N LEU A 46 0.85 -2.71 4.90
CA LEU A 46 2.23 -2.22 4.77
C LEU A 46 2.62 -2.01 3.30
N MET A 47 2.27 -2.97 2.43
CA MET A 47 2.50 -2.82 0.99
C MET A 47 1.74 -1.62 0.41
N LEU A 48 0.49 -1.40 0.80
CA LEU A 48 -0.31 -0.26 0.34
C LEU A 48 0.22 1.06 0.88
N ALA A 49 0.68 1.11 2.14
CA ALA A 49 1.28 2.28 2.76
C ALA A 49 2.58 2.68 2.03
N GLY A 50 3.44 1.71 1.68
CA GLY A 50 4.67 1.97 0.93
C GLY A 50 4.42 2.49 -0.49
N LYS A 51 3.26 2.15 -1.10
CA LYS A 51 2.83 2.75 -2.37
C LYS A 51 2.25 4.14 -2.19
N ALA A 52 1.40 4.34 -1.18
CA ALA A 52 0.68 5.59 -0.92
C ALA A 52 1.59 6.71 -0.40
N PHE A 53 2.63 6.37 0.37
CA PHE A 53 3.46 7.33 1.11
C PHE A 53 4.95 7.21 0.78
N ARG A 54 5.30 6.73 -0.43
CA ARG A 54 6.69 6.51 -0.87
C ARG A 54 7.61 7.72 -0.69
N GLU A 55 7.08 8.93 -0.80
CA GLU A 55 7.84 10.19 -0.71
C GLU A 55 7.88 10.78 0.70
N LEU A 56 7.24 10.12 1.68
CA LEU A 56 7.17 10.57 3.07
C LEU A 56 8.09 9.72 3.97
N PRO A 57 8.45 10.20 5.16
CA PRO A 57 9.28 9.43 6.09
C PRO A 57 8.66 8.10 6.51
N ASP A 58 9.49 7.07 6.68
CA ASP A 58 9.06 5.72 7.11
C ASP A 58 8.24 5.73 8.40
N VAL A 59 8.55 6.64 9.33
CA VAL A 59 7.81 6.82 10.59
C VAL A 59 6.35 7.19 10.30
N PHE A 60 6.12 8.09 9.34
CA PHE A 60 4.77 8.49 8.93
C PHE A 60 4.04 7.31 8.28
N MET A 61 4.69 6.62 7.35
CA MET A 61 4.12 5.44 6.70
C MET A 61 3.72 4.37 7.72
N THR A 62 4.60 4.09 8.70
CA THR A 62 4.37 3.09 9.74
C THR A 62 3.19 3.47 10.63
N GLN A 63 3.09 4.74 11.04
CA GLN A 63 1.94 5.22 11.83
C GLN A 63 0.63 5.08 11.07
N GLN A 64 0.61 5.42 9.78
CA GLN A 64 -0.57 5.24 8.94
C GLN A 64 -0.94 3.76 8.81
N ALA A 65 0.05 2.89 8.57
CA ALA A 65 -0.17 1.45 8.45
C ALA A 65 -0.78 0.87 9.74
N ILE A 66 -0.22 1.18 10.90
CA ILE A 66 -0.76 0.73 12.20
C ILE A 66 -2.20 1.19 12.38
N PHE A 67 -2.46 2.48 12.14
CA PHE A 67 -3.81 3.03 12.23
C PHE A 67 -4.80 2.29 11.32
N ARG A 68 -4.39 2.00 10.07
CA ARG A 68 -5.24 1.31 9.12
C ARG A 68 -5.44 -0.16 9.46
N ILE A 69 -4.44 -0.85 9.98
CA ILE A 69 -4.57 -2.23 10.48
C ILE A 69 -5.66 -2.26 11.54
N CYS A 70 -5.57 -1.42 12.57
CA CYS A 70 -6.53 -1.39 13.68
C CYS A 70 -7.95 -0.99 13.25
N MET A 71 -8.09 0.00 12.36
CA MET A 71 -9.40 0.52 11.94
C MET A 71 -10.07 -0.32 10.83
N GLY A 72 -9.26 -0.98 10.00
CA GLY A 72 -9.71 -1.79 8.88
C GLY A 72 -9.88 -3.27 9.21
N SER A 73 -9.42 -3.71 10.39
CA SER A 73 -9.69 -5.04 10.89
C SER A 73 -11.17 -5.22 11.19
N GLU A 74 -11.74 -6.31 10.69
CA GLU A 74 -13.05 -6.74 11.12
C GLU A 74 -12.94 -7.17 12.58
N ARG A 75 -13.49 -6.36 13.47
CA ARG A 75 -13.60 -6.70 14.88
C ARG A 75 -14.49 -7.94 15.02
N ARG A 76 -13.90 -9.14 14.96
CA ARG A 76 -14.49 -10.39 15.46
C ARG A 76 -13.62 -10.92 16.60
N GLU A 77 -13.62 -10.17 17.70
CA GLU A 77 -13.49 -10.81 19.01
C GLU A 77 -14.84 -11.48 19.30
N ASN A 78 -15.11 -12.62 18.64
CA ASN A 78 -16.13 -13.54 19.11
C ASN A 78 -15.47 -14.42 20.17
N ARG A 79 -15.70 -14.06 21.43
CA ARG A 79 -15.60 -14.98 22.57
C ARG A 79 -16.93 -15.05 23.26
#